data_AF-B8C3D3-F1
#
_entry.id   AF-B8C3D3-F1
#
_cell.length_a   1.000
_cell.length_b   1.000
_cell.length_c   1.000
_cell.angle_alpha   90.00
_cell.angle_beta   90.00
_cell.angle_gamma   90.00
#
_symmetry.space_group_name_H-M   'P 1'
#
loop_
_entity.id
_entity.type
_entity.pdbx_description
1 polymer ?
#
loop_
_entity_poly.entity_id
_entity_poly.type
_entity_poly.pdbx_seq_one_letter_code
_entity_poly.pdbx_strand_id
1 'polypeptide(L)'
;MDRQHRIRINRTNACCGGGGGRSSKSLTTNNSVHHYMSKIAIAVVSFVLACLKLPGLSQINSNTNNDNVTTLADVVDGRFVSRTEAATHTSTLLRREHKELFKVQSSDVASPYEDNLPGWLLPPWAKKQINYDIPRNESGILPEVTTHIFHKDVYNCYDDSRYFLFVIRDPIDRCRSAFNYDRPDDYDYDGEVGGVVVDDDYQQMIDFYNECPFHTLEAMAQNGLTVKGTASEYCKSIAHDAVRGISDEGPSHWWFNLAYYYQAIPNDIEIIVLRNEHLVEDWNNVEEMLGGRKDILNQTLLPKRNANKEVDPDDLFISDESRVVLCQALCNEIQVYKEVLRRAKNLDEAQVLTSLDELMVSCPKEAVDDSCEDEMPDITDKLKENRGYANENEDR
;
A
#
# COMPACT_ATOMS: atom_id res chain seq x y z
N MET A 1 3.22 -60.91 -11.75
CA MET A 1 2.52 -62.17 -11.40
C MET A 1 2.64 -62.25 -9.89
N ASP A 2 1.63 -61.98 -9.06
CA ASP A 2 0.24 -62.39 -9.12
C ASP A 2 -0.67 -61.38 -8.37
N ARG A 3 -1.94 -61.33 -8.76
CA ARG A 3 -2.94 -60.35 -8.31
C ARG A 3 -3.59 -60.76 -6.99
N GLN A 4 -3.87 -59.80 -6.12
CA GLN A 4 -5.06 -59.86 -5.26
C GLN A 4 -5.84 -58.54 -5.30
N HIS A 5 -6.98 -58.61 -5.99
CA HIS A 5 -8.13 -57.73 -5.81
C HIS A 5 -8.82 -58.03 -4.48
N ARG A 6 -9.33 -57.00 -3.80
CA ARG A 6 -10.66 -56.87 -3.14
C ARG A 6 -10.77 -55.39 -2.71
N ILE A 7 -11.90 -54.70 -2.54
CA ILE A 7 -13.32 -54.78 -2.92
C ILE A 7 -13.83 -53.36 -2.60
N ARG A 8 -14.70 -52.78 -3.45
CA ARG A 8 -15.43 -51.53 -3.18
C ARG A 8 -16.42 -51.72 -2.01
N ILE A 9 -16.55 -50.71 -1.16
CA ILE A 9 -17.77 -50.47 -0.38
C ILE A 9 -18.31 -49.10 -0.76
N ASN A 10 -19.49 -49.11 -1.38
CA ASN A 10 -20.35 -47.95 -1.57
C ASN A 10 -20.84 -47.45 -0.20
N ARG A 11 -20.84 -46.13 0.01
CA ARG A 11 -21.81 -45.51 0.92
C ARG A 11 -22.60 -44.44 0.18
N THR A 12 -23.89 -44.56 0.42
CA THR A 12 -25.06 -43.92 -0.14
C THR A 12 -25.24 -42.49 0.33
N ASN A 13 -25.85 -41.70 -0.56
CA ASN A 13 -26.53 -40.43 -0.33
C ASN A 13 -27.32 -40.38 0.99
N ALA A 14 -27.18 -39.26 1.70
CA ALA A 14 -28.21 -38.73 2.56
C ALA A 14 -28.30 -37.21 2.30
N CYS A 15 -29.43 -36.81 1.71
CA CYS A 15 -29.89 -35.43 1.58
C CYS A 15 -30.54 -34.95 2.90
N CYS A 16 -30.80 -33.64 2.94
CA CYS A 16 -31.40 -32.82 4.01
C CYS A 16 -30.38 -32.35 5.07
N GLY A 17 -30.22 -31.07 5.38
CA GLY A 17 -30.93 -29.85 5.03
C GLY A 17 -30.56 -28.77 6.06
N GLY A 18 -30.58 -27.50 5.64
CA GLY A 18 -30.30 -26.32 6.49
C GLY A 18 -29.08 -25.57 5.95
N GLY A 19 -29.18 -24.48 5.19
CA GLY A 19 -30.17 -23.40 5.29
C GLY A 19 -29.59 -22.26 6.12
N GLY A 20 -28.48 -21.67 5.66
CA GLY A 20 -27.85 -20.49 6.23
C GLY A 20 -27.57 -19.47 5.13
N GLY A 21 -28.62 -18.85 4.59
CA GLY A 21 -28.49 -17.77 3.61
C GLY A 21 -27.86 -16.54 4.26
N ARG A 22 -26.61 -16.23 3.89
CA ARG A 22 -26.04 -14.90 4.12
C ARG A 22 -26.74 -13.93 3.17
N SER A 23 -27.64 -13.13 3.74
CA SER A 23 -28.34 -12.02 3.08
C SER A 23 -27.32 -10.94 2.69
N SER A 24 -26.92 -10.91 1.43
CA SER A 24 -26.23 -9.77 0.81
C SER A 24 -27.20 -8.58 0.75
N LYS A 25 -27.12 -7.67 1.73
CA LYS A 25 -27.82 -6.38 1.66
C LYS A 25 -27.08 -5.51 0.66
N SER A 26 -27.71 -5.29 -0.49
CA SER A 26 -27.37 -4.23 -1.45
C SER A 26 -27.45 -2.87 -0.75
N LEU A 27 -26.29 -2.32 -0.38
CA LEU A 27 -26.13 -0.94 0.07
C LEU A 27 -26.00 -0.04 -1.17
N THR A 28 -27.05 0.72 -1.46
CA THR A 28 -26.98 1.84 -2.40
C THR A 28 -26.21 2.98 -1.73
N THR A 29 -24.99 3.26 -2.19
CA THR A 29 -24.21 4.42 -1.78
C THR A 29 -24.13 5.41 -2.94
N ASN A 30 -24.61 6.64 -2.72
CA ASN A 30 -24.38 7.77 -3.62
C ASN A 30 -23.89 8.95 -2.78
N ASN A 31 -22.90 9.68 -3.32
CA ASN A 31 -22.32 10.96 -2.87
C ASN A 31 -21.18 10.99 -1.83
N SER A 32 -20.70 9.87 -1.27
CA SER A 32 -19.59 9.90 -0.30
C SER A 32 -18.19 9.73 -0.95
N VAL A 33 -18.10 9.09 -2.11
CA VAL A 33 -16.86 8.65 -2.77
C VAL A 33 -15.87 9.77 -3.14
N HIS A 34 -16.35 10.97 -3.49
CA HIS A 34 -15.51 12.09 -3.97
C HIS A 34 -14.52 12.63 -2.93
N HIS A 35 -14.67 12.33 -1.64
CA HIS A 35 -13.77 12.83 -0.59
C HIS A 35 -12.56 11.92 -0.30
N TYR A 36 -12.52 10.69 -0.83
CA TYR A 36 -11.62 9.63 -0.33
C TYR A 36 -10.24 9.57 -0.99
N MET A 37 -10.11 9.76 -2.30
CA MET A 37 -8.84 9.48 -2.99
C MET A 37 -7.78 10.57 -2.84
N SER A 38 -8.16 11.84 -2.69
CA SER A 38 -7.21 12.92 -2.35
C SER A 38 -6.54 12.68 -1.02
N LYS A 39 -7.20 11.92 -0.14
CA LYS A 39 -6.82 11.73 1.27
C LYS A 39 -6.06 10.42 1.49
N ILE A 40 -6.33 9.41 0.67
CA ILE A 40 -5.68 8.09 0.71
C ILE A 40 -4.27 8.14 0.12
N ALA A 41 -4.06 8.79 -1.03
CA ALA A 41 -2.74 8.85 -1.66
C ALA A 41 -1.69 9.58 -0.82
N ILE A 42 -2.13 10.46 0.09
CA ILE A 42 -1.26 11.30 0.92
C ILE A 42 -0.95 10.65 2.29
N ALA A 43 -1.80 9.74 2.77
CA ALA A 43 -1.69 9.15 4.11
C ALA A 43 -1.45 7.63 4.14
N VAL A 44 -1.60 6.92 3.03
CA VAL A 44 -1.58 5.45 3.05
C VAL A 44 -0.20 4.93 2.68
N VAL A 45 0.46 4.43 3.71
CA VAL A 45 1.74 3.70 3.71
C VAL A 45 1.58 2.26 3.15
N SER A 46 0.39 1.89 2.69
CA SER A 46 0.03 0.57 2.14
C SER A 46 -0.55 0.69 0.72
N PHE A 47 -0.25 -0.30 -0.12
CA PHE A 47 -0.61 -0.30 -1.55
C PHE A 47 -2.09 -0.03 -1.79
N VAL A 48 -2.40 1.00 -2.56
CA VAL A 48 -3.77 1.26 -3.03
C VAL A 48 -3.74 1.21 -4.55
N LEU A 49 -4.52 0.31 -5.12
CA LEU A 49 -4.91 0.41 -6.51
C LEU A 49 -6.20 1.21 -6.59
N ALA A 50 -6.34 2.10 -7.56
CA ALA A 50 -7.57 2.84 -7.80
C ALA A 50 -7.97 2.77 -9.28
N CYS A 51 -9.25 2.97 -9.60
CA CYS A 51 -9.72 2.91 -10.98
C CYS A 51 -10.39 4.20 -11.42
N LEU A 52 -10.09 4.59 -12.66
CA LEU A 52 -10.56 5.85 -13.24
C LEU A 52 -11.57 5.58 -14.34
N LYS A 53 -12.73 6.23 -14.23
CA LYS A 53 -13.71 6.32 -15.32
C LYS A 53 -13.80 7.78 -15.74
N LEU A 54 -13.27 8.09 -16.92
CA LEU A 54 -13.42 9.44 -17.48
C LEU A 54 -14.85 9.61 -18.00
N PRO A 55 -15.65 10.57 -17.50
CA PRO A 55 -16.88 10.94 -18.16
C PRO A 55 -16.54 11.49 -19.55
N GLY A 56 -17.37 11.19 -20.56
CA GLY A 56 -17.12 11.55 -21.95
C GLY A 56 -16.84 13.05 -22.13
N LEU A 57 -15.56 13.41 -22.20
CA LEU A 57 -15.08 14.77 -22.44
C LEU A 57 -15.20 15.06 -23.94
N SER A 58 -16.27 15.76 -24.33
CA SER A 58 -16.31 16.48 -25.59
C SER A 58 -15.22 17.56 -25.58
N GLN A 59 -14.38 17.56 -26.62
CA GLN A 59 -13.24 18.47 -26.82
C GLN A 59 -13.52 19.91 -26.37
N ILE A 60 -12.81 20.38 -25.34
CA ILE A 60 -12.73 21.79 -24.97
C ILE A 60 -11.50 22.37 -25.66
N ASN A 61 -11.72 23.20 -26.67
CA ASN A 61 -10.69 24.03 -27.30
C ASN A 61 -10.28 25.14 -26.33
N SER A 62 -9.04 25.10 -25.82
CA SER A 62 -8.43 26.21 -25.09
C SER A 62 -7.63 27.09 -26.05
N ASN A 63 -8.22 28.23 -26.42
CA ASN A 63 -7.49 29.39 -26.93
C ASN A 63 -7.16 30.29 -25.74
N THR A 64 -5.88 30.43 -25.41
CA THR A 64 -5.41 31.49 -24.49
C THR A 64 -4.27 32.27 -25.13
N ASN A 65 -4.56 33.54 -25.41
CA ASN A 65 -3.58 34.57 -25.73
C ASN A 65 -2.78 34.94 -24.48
N ASN A 66 -1.46 34.96 -24.60
CA ASN A 66 -0.53 35.49 -23.60
C ASN A 66 -0.31 36.98 -23.85
N ASP A 67 -0.47 37.81 -22.82
CA ASP A 67 0.12 39.15 -22.77
C ASP A 67 0.74 39.43 -21.38
N ASN A 68 2.05 39.70 -21.43
CA ASN A 68 2.85 40.62 -20.63
C ASN A 68 2.87 40.55 -19.09
N VAL A 69 4.03 40.16 -18.55
CA VAL A 69 4.50 40.58 -17.21
C VAL A 69 5.86 41.26 -17.33
N THR A 70 5.87 42.55 -16.98
CA THR A 70 7.05 43.40 -16.80
C THR A 70 7.74 43.14 -15.46
N THR A 71 9.06 43.19 -15.48
CA THR A 71 10.02 43.10 -14.37
C THR A 71 9.95 44.26 -13.39
N LEU A 72 10.23 43.98 -12.11
CA LEU A 72 10.78 44.95 -11.16
C LEU A 72 11.75 44.25 -10.22
N ALA A 73 13.01 44.71 -10.30
CA ALA A 73 14.08 44.39 -9.37
C ALA A 73 14.08 45.45 -8.26
N ASP A 74 14.39 45.05 -7.02
CA ASP A 74 14.93 45.97 -6.04
C ASP A 74 16.00 45.29 -5.17
N VAL A 75 17.05 46.07 -4.97
CA VAL A 75 18.27 45.86 -4.22
C VAL A 75 18.06 46.40 -2.80
N VAL A 76 18.44 45.66 -1.74
CA VAL A 76 18.82 46.29 -0.45
C VAL A 76 19.96 45.55 0.24
N ASP A 77 20.88 46.38 0.72
CA ASP A 77 22.15 46.24 1.44
C ASP A 77 22.28 45.18 2.55
N GLY A 78 23.51 44.70 2.68
CA GLY A 78 23.97 43.83 3.76
C GLY A 78 24.38 44.56 5.03
N ARG A 79 24.58 43.77 6.09
CA ARG A 79 25.43 44.07 7.25
C ARG A 79 25.88 42.75 7.89
N PHE A 80 27.20 42.56 7.94
CA PHE A 80 27.87 41.53 8.72
C PHE A 80 27.98 41.98 10.19
N VAL A 81 27.60 41.11 11.12
CA VAL A 81 28.00 41.22 12.54
C VAL A 81 28.45 39.84 13.01
N SER A 82 29.73 39.74 13.36
CA SER A 82 30.31 38.62 14.10
C SER A 82 30.04 38.78 15.59
N ARG A 83 29.74 37.68 16.31
CA ARG A 83 30.54 37.24 17.46
C ARG A 83 30.06 35.92 18.05
N THR A 84 31.05 35.19 18.51
CA THR A 84 31.13 33.94 19.24
C THR A 84 30.59 34.01 20.68
N GLU A 85 30.27 32.81 21.18
CA GLU A 85 30.23 32.38 22.59
C GLU A 85 29.11 32.89 23.51
N ALA A 86 28.13 32.02 23.78
CA ALA A 86 27.69 31.61 25.12
C ALA A 86 26.36 30.82 25.05
N ALA A 87 26.38 29.48 25.13
CA ALA A 87 25.15 28.71 25.41
C ALA A 87 25.41 27.26 25.86
N THR A 88 26.00 27.08 27.04
CA THR A 88 25.78 25.87 27.86
C THR A 88 24.95 26.26 29.08
N HIS A 89 23.68 26.61 28.88
CA HIS A 89 22.62 26.52 29.91
C HIS A 89 21.19 26.83 29.40
N THR A 90 20.88 26.51 28.13
CA THR A 90 19.58 26.86 27.50
C THR A 90 18.87 25.66 26.86
N SER A 91 19.06 24.44 27.38
CA SER A 91 18.49 23.21 26.78
C SER A 91 17.09 22.86 27.31
N THR A 92 16.74 23.26 28.53
CA THR A 92 15.49 22.80 29.18
C THR A 92 14.33 23.80 29.17
N LEU A 93 14.58 25.10 28.98
CA LEU A 93 13.50 26.11 28.90
C LEU A 93 12.97 26.32 27.47
N LEU A 94 13.82 26.23 26.44
CA LEU A 94 13.40 26.35 25.04
C LEU A 94 12.50 25.19 24.57
N ARG A 95 12.54 24.04 25.24
CA ARG A 95 11.63 22.90 24.97
C ARG A 95 10.18 23.15 25.41
N ARG A 96 9.93 24.08 26.34
CA ARG A 96 8.57 24.42 26.78
C ARG A 96 7.93 25.52 25.95
N GLU A 97 8.71 26.49 25.45
CA GLU A 97 8.16 27.56 24.60
C GLU A 97 8.00 27.15 23.12
N HIS A 98 8.82 26.23 22.59
CA HIS A 98 8.60 25.68 21.24
C HIS A 98 7.36 24.79 21.12
N LYS A 99 6.81 24.28 22.23
CA LYS A 99 5.57 23.48 22.23
C LYS A 99 4.30 24.35 22.13
N GLU A 100 4.37 25.62 22.48
CA GLU A 100 3.23 26.56 22.37
C GLU A 100 3.25 27.37 21.05
N LEU A 101 4.39 27.47 20.37
CA LEU A 101 4.52 28.21 19.09
C LEU A 101 4.19 27.39 17.83
N PHE A 102 3.92 26.09 17.95
CA PHE A 102 3.45 25.23 16.86
C PHE A 102 2.18 24.46 17.24
N LYS A 103 1.18 25.15 17.80
CA LYS A 103 -0.21 24.71 17.63
C LYS A 103 -0.58 24.88 16.16
N VAL A 104 -0.22 23.89 15.35
CA VAL A 104 -0.92 23.66 14.08
C VAL A 104 -2.39 23.58 14.47
N GLN A 105 -3.22 24.47 13.91
CA GLN A 105 -4.67 24.30 13.97
C GLN A 105 -4.97 22.94 13.35
N SER A 106 -5.12 21.92 14.19
CA SER A 106 -5.82 20.70 13.81
C SER A 106 -7.27 21.13 13.66
N SER A 107 -7.79 21.09 12.44
CA SER A 107 -9.23 21.25 12.29
C SER A 107 -9.90 20.04 12.94
N ASP A 108 -10.96 20.29 13.73
CA ASP A 108 -11.80 19.25 14.32
C ASP A 108 -12.73 18.65 13.25
N VAL A 109 -12.16 18.24 12.11
CA VAL A 109 -12.93 17.55 11.08
C VAL A 109 -13.01 16.09 11.47
N ALA A 110 -14.21 15.69 11.92
CA ALA A 110 -14.59 14.31 12.18
C ALA A 110 -14.17 13.41 11.01
N SER A 111 -13.75 12.19 11.33
CA SER A 111 -13.35 11.25 10.29
C SER A 111 -14.56 10.97 9.38
N PRO A 112 -14.43 11.00 8.04
CA PRO A 112 -15.55 10.74 7.14
C PRO A 112 -16.16 9.33 7.28
N TYR A 113 -15.49 8.45 8.04
CA TYR A 113 -16.03 7.15 8.41
C TYR A 113 -17.01 7.22 9.61
N GLU A 114 -16.90 8.24 10.48
CA GLU A 114 -17.78 8.44 11.65
C GLU A 114 -19.22 8.78 11.26
N ASP A 115 -19.43 9.36 10.07
CA ASP A 115 -20.76 9.66 9.55
C ASP A 115 -21.50 8.42 9.02
N ASN A 116 -20.75 7.38 8.61
CA ASN A 116 -21.30 6.20 7.93
C ASN A 116 -21.25 4.92 8.78
N LEU A 117 -20.43 4.90 9.83
CA LEU A 117 -20.28 3.76 10.72
C LEU A 117 -20.27 4.24 12.18
N PRO A 118 -21.00 3.56 13.09
CA PRO A 118 -20.87 3.80 14.51
C PRO A 118 -19.40 3.75 14.94
N GLY A 119 -18.95 4.69 15.78
CA GLY A 119 -17.53 4.79 16.15
C GLY A 119 -16.91 3.50 16.73
N TRP A 120 -17.70 2.57 17.27
CA TRP A 120 -17.20 1.27 17.74
C TRP A 120 -16.86 0.28 16.61
N LEU A 121 -17.40 0.47 15.40
CA LEU A 121 -17.08 -0.31 14.19
C LEU A 121 -15.90 0.27 13.40
N LEU A 122 -15.43 1.46 13.75
CA LEU A 122 -14.31 2.07 13.05
C LEU A 122 -12.99 1.45 13.52
N PRO A 123 -12.17 0.90 12.61
CA PRO A 123 -10.84 0.45 12.97
C PRO A 123 -10.00 1.63 13.49
N PRO A 124 -8.98 1.39 14.33
CA PRO A 124 -8.17 2.46 14.96
C PRO A 124 -7.58 3.47 13.97
N TRP A 125 -7.19 3.04 12.77
CA TRP A 125 -6.70 3.93 11.72
C TRP A 125 -7.78 4.88 11.18
N ALA A 126 -9.05 4.45 11.14
CA ALA A 126 -10.18 5.26 10.69
C ALA A 126 -10.64 6.28 11.74
N LYS A 127 -10.25 6.10 13.01
CA LYS A 127 -10.49 7.05 14.11
C LYS A 127 -9.40 8.13 14.23
N LYS A 128 -8.29 7.97 13.50
CA LYS A 128 -7.15 8.88 13.59
C LYS A 128 -7.52 10.21 12.92
N GLN A 129 -7.52 11.31 13.68
CA GLN A 129 -7.61 12.65 13.12
C GLN A 129 -6.37 12.91 12.25
N ILE A 130 -6.54 12.78 10.94
CA ILE A 130 -5.57 13.28 9.96
C ILE A 130 -6.02 14.73 9.68
N ASN A 131 -5.07 15.66 9.56
CA ASN A 131 -5.43 17.04 9.24
C ASN A 131 -5.92 17.08 7.77
N TYR A 132 -7.24 17.12 7.57
CA TYR A 132 -7.90 16.89 6.27
C TYR A 132 -8.21 18.18 5.50
N ASP A 133 -7.79 19.35 5.99
CA ASP A 133 -8.10 20.66 5.40
C ASP A 133 -7.15 21.00 4.24
N ILE A 134 -7.19 20.22 3.15
CA ILE A 134 -6.68 20.69 1.86
C ILE A 134 -7.85 21.41 1.16
N PRO A 135 -7.74 22.70 0.84
CA PRO A 135 -8.78 23.41 0.10
C PRO A 135 -9.16 22.66 -1.19
N ARG A 136 -10.45 22.52 -1.51
CA ARG A 136 -10.91 21.81 -2.72
C ARG A 136 -10.30 22.34 -4.04
N ASN A 137 -9.93 23.61 -4.09
CA ASN A 137 -9.25 24.17 -5.27
C ASN A 137 -7.77 23.75 -5.41
N GLU A 138 -7.24 23.03 -4.42
CA GLU A 138 -5.86 22.55 -4.35
C GLU A 138 -5.75 21.03 -4.46
N SER A 139 -6.85 20.27 -4.49
CA SER A 139 -6.79 18.80 -4.54
C SER A 139 -6.43 18.23 -5.91
N GLY A 140 -6.62 18.98 -6.99
CA GLY A 140 -6.42 18.50 -8.36
C GLY A 140 -7.54 17.60 -8.87
N ILE A 141 -7.45 17.18 -10.14
CA ILE A 141 -8.43 16.34 -10.84
C ILE A 141 -8.29 14.88 -10.44
N LEU A 142 -7.07 14.40 -10.19
CA LEU A 142 -6.80 12.98 -9.94
C LEU A 142 -7.70 12.39 -8.83
N PRO A 143 -7.86 13.05 -7.66
CA PRO A 143 -8.81 12.61 -6.65
C PRO A 143 -10.28 12.57 -7.05
N GLU A 144 -10.69 13.43 -7.98
CA GLU A 144 -12.08 13.55 -8.40
C GLU A 144 -12.48 12.41 -9.34
N VAL A 145 -11.53 11.91 -10.14
CA VAL A 145 -11.75 10.87 -11.14
C VAL A 145 -11.37 9.46 -10.66
N THR A 146 -10.59 9.36 -9.58
CA THR A 146 -10.34 8.10 -8.86
C THR A 146 -11.51 7.85 -7.91
N THR A 147 -12.44 7.01 -8.32
CA THR A 147 -13.72 6.80 -7.60
C THR A 147 -13.84 5.39 -7.03
N HIS A 148 -12.93 4.51 -7.38
CA HIS A 148 -12.97 3.10 -7.01
C HIS A 148 -11.59 2.72 -6.47
N ILE A 149 -11.60 1.89 -5.42
CA ILE A 149 -10.44 1.35 -4.74
C ILE A 149 -10.36 -0.15 -4.97
N PHE A 150 -9.14 -0.62 -5.16
CA PHE A 150 -8.76 -1.99 -5.09
C PHE A 150 -7.64 -2.11 -4.06
N HIS A 151 -8.00 -2.58 -2.86
CA HIS A 151 -7.09 -2.77 -1.74
C HIS A 151 -7.51 -4.03 -0.97
N LYS A 152 -6.62 -5.00 -0.88
CA LYS A 152 -6.89 -6.32 -0.28
C LYS A 152 -8.09 -7.03 -0.91
N ASP A 153 -9.04 -7.42 -0.07
CA ASP A 153 -10.32 -8.06 -0.39
C ASP A 153 -11.39 -7.06 -0.85
N VAL A 154 -11.09 -5.76 -0.81
CA VAL A 154 -11.98 -4.72 -1.33
C VAL A 154 -11.66 -4.47 -2.80
N TYR A 155 -12.47 -5.04 -3.69
CA TYR A 155 -12.46 -4.77 -5.13
C TYR A 155 -13.79 -4.13 -5.55
N ASN A 156 -13.78 -2.82 -5.81
CA ASN A 156 -14.95 -2.14 -6.38
C ASN A 156 -14.68 -1.54 -7.77
N CYS A 157 -13.54 -1.87 -8.37
CA CYS A 157 -13.20 -1.46 -9.71
C CYS A 157 -14.01 -2.21 -10.77
N TYR A 158 -14.41 -1.51 -11.82
CA TYR A 158 -14.99 -2.15 -12.99
C TYR A 158 -13.89 -2.56 -13.97
N ASP A 159 -14.04 -3.72 -14.61
CA ASP A 159 -13.15 -4.18 -15.68
C ASP A 159 -13.20 -3.26 -16.91
N ASP A 160 -14.26 -2.45 -17.04
CA ASP A 160 -14.44 -1.42 -18.08
C ASP A 160 -13.82 -0.05 -17.73
N SER A 161 -13.06 0.03 -16.63
CA SER A 161 -12.35 1.25 -16.26
C SER A 161 -11.38 1.67 -17.37
N ARG A 162 -11.13 2.98 -17.52
CA ARG A 162 -10.19 3.45 -18.55
C ARG A 162 -8.74 3.19 -18.12
N TYR A 163 -8.47 3.43 -16.84
CA TYR A 163 -7.15 3.26 -16.24
C TYR A 163 -7.25 2.55 -14.90
N PHE A 164 -6.20 1.81 -14.57
CA PHE A 164 -5.90 1.34 -13.24
C PHE A 164 -4.67 2.09 -12.70
N LEU A 165 -4.82 2.77 -11.57
CA LEU A 165 -3.80 3.55 -10.89
C LEU A 165 -3.13 2.71 -9.81
N PHE A 166 -1.87 2.36 -9.98
CA PHE A 166 -1.05 1.68 -8.97
C PHE A 166 -0.29 2.70 -8.15
N VAL A 167 -0.42 2.64 -6.83
CA VAL A 167 0.54 3.26 -5.91
C VAL A 167 1.56 2.19 -5.53
N ILE A 168 2.78 2.32 -6.05
CA ILE A 168 3.86 1.35 -5.85
C ILE A 168 5.01 1.93 -5.04
N ARG A 169 5.87 1.04 -4.54
CA ARG A 169 7.05 1.34 -3.74
C ARG A 169 8.13 0.32 -4.11
N ASP A 170 9.39 0.64 -3.86
CA ASP A 170 10.49 -0.32 -3.89
C ASP A 170 10.07 -1.64 -3.19
N PRO A 171 10.31 -2.81 -3.80
CA PRO A 171 9.84 -4.10 -3.26
C PRO A 171 10.33 -4.42 -1.84
N ILE A 172 11.55 -4.03 -1.45
CA ILE A 172 12.03 -4.22 -0.06
C ILE A 172 11.30 -3.27 0.88
N ASP A 173 11.18 -2.00 0.51
CA ASP A 173 10.50 -1.01 1.35
C ASP A 173 9.00 -1.31 1.47
N ARG A 174 8.39 -1.91 0.43
CA ARG A 174 7.05 -2.50 0.48
C ARG A 174 7.00 -3.64 1.49
N CYS A 175 7.91 -4.62 1.37
CA CYS A 175 7.96 -5.78 2.24
C CYS A 175 8.06 -5.35 3.71
N ARG A 176 8.99 -4.43 4.02
CA ARG A 176 9.16 -3.81 5.34
C ARG A 176 7.90 -3.11 5.82
N SER A 177 7.28 -2.32 4.96
CA SER A 177 6.06 -1.59 5.31
C SER A 177 4.91 -2.52 5.67
N ALA A 178 4.71 -3.58 4.90
CA ALA A 178 3.68 -4.58 5.17
C ALA A 178 3.99 -5.36 6.45
N PHE A 179 5.24 -5.77 6.67
CA PHE A 179 5.67 -6.42 7.91
C PHE A 179 5.39 -5.56 9.14
N ASN A 180 5.77 -4.27 9.10
CA ASN A 180 5.58 -3.37 10.23
C ASN A 180 4.12 -2.94 10.43
N TYR A 181 3.31 -2.95 9.36
CA TYR A 181 1.89 -2.58 9.45
C TYR A 181 1.05 -3.68 10.10
N ASP A 182 1.30 -4.94 9.75
CA ASP A 182 0.52 -6.09 10.25
C ASP A 182 1.06 -6.65 11.57
N ARG A 183 2.21 -6.16 12.06
CA ARG A 183 2.76 -6.60 13.34
C ARG A 183 1.81 -6.15 14.47
N PRO A 184 1.33 -7.07 15.32
CA PRO A 184 0.48 -6.70 16.45
C PRO A 184 1.26 -5.80 17.41
N ASP A 185 0.62 -4.72 17.89
CA ASP A 185 1.22 -3.86 18.90
C ASP A 185 1.23 -4.58 20.26
N ASP A 186 2.23 -4.31 21.11
CA ASP A 186 2.32 -4.88 22.47
C ASP A 186 1.06 -4.61 23.32
N TYR A 187 0.31 -3.55 22.98
CA TYR A 187 -0.93 -3.12 23.64
C TYR A 187 -2.19 -3.89 23.19
N ASP A 188 -2.09 -4.74 22.16
CA ASP A 188 -3.21 -5.58 21.73
C ASP A 188 -3.16 -6.98 22.37
N TYR A 189 -2.15 -7.25 23.21
CA TYR A 189 -1.84 -8.58 23.74
C TYR A 189 -2.29 -8.80 25.19
N ASP A 190 -2.76 -7.78 25.90
CA ASP A 190 -3.17 -7.88 27.30
C ASP A 190 -4.54 -8.53 27.50
N GLY A 191 -4.86 -9.59 26.75
CA GLY A 191 -5.74 -10.74 27.06
C GLY A 191 -7.20 -10.47 27.49
N GLU A 192 -7.55 -9.22 27.71
CA GLU A 192 -8.78 -8.71 28.29
C GLU A 192 -9.15 -7.36 27.65
N VAL A 193 -8.97 -7.22 26.33
CA VAL A 193 -9.75 -6.20 25.60
C VAL A 193 -11.20 -6.69 25.49
N GLY A 194 -11.89 -6.71 26.63
CA GLY A 194 -13.35 -6.83 26.75
C GLY A 194 -13.99 -8.21 26.52
N GLY A 195 -13.22 -9.31 26.49
CA GLY A 195 -13.78 -10.65 26.23
C GLY A 195 -14.22 -10.85 24.77
N VAL A 196 -13.60 -10.11 23.85
CA VAL A 196 -13.79 -10.30 22.41
C VAL A 196 -13.00 -11.54 21.98
N VAL A 197 -13.68 -12.46 21.29
CA VAL A 197 -13.08 -13.65 20.68
C VAL A 197 -12.01 -13.19 19.69
N VAL A 198 -10.77 -13.63 19.91
CA VAL A 198 -9.69 -13.50 18.93
C VAL A 198 -10.17 -14.14 17.63
N ASP A 199 -10.28 -13.35 16.56
CA ASP A 199 -10.61 -13.86 15.24
C ASP A 199 -9.48 -14.76 14.74
N ASP A 200 -9.80 -15.76 13.92
CA ASP A 200 -8.82 -16.72 13.38
C ASP A 200 -7.69 -15.97 12.63
N ASP A 201 -8.02 -14.88 11.95
CA ASP A 201 -7.06 -13.99 11.26
C ASP A 201 -6.04 -13.37 12.22
N TYR A 202 -6.46 -12.99 13.44
CA TYR A 202 -5.56 -12.40 14.43
C TYR A 202 -4.65 -13.46 15.05
N GLN A 203 -5.16 -14.69 15.23
CA GLN A 203 -4.34 -15.80 15.70
C GLN A 203 -3.23 -16.16 14.70
N GLN A 204 -3.52 -16.15 13.40
CA GLN A 204 -2.51 -16.38 12.37
C GLN A 204 -1.39 -15.33 12.39
N MET A 205 -1.73 -14.06 12.63
CA MET A 205 -0.72 -13.02 12.82
C MET A 205 0.13 -13.27 14.08
N ILE A 206 -0.49 -13.67 15.19
CA ILE A 206 0.26 -14.05 16.41
C ILE A 206 1.22 -15.19 16.11
N ASP A 207 0.78 -16.24 15.44
CA ASP A 207 1.61 -17.40 15.13
C ASP A 207 2.80 -16.98 14.26
N PHE A 208 2.59 -16.05 13.31
CA PHE A 208 3.65 -15.52 12.46
C PHE A 208 4.67 -14.66 13.24
N TYR A 209 4.23 -13.71 14.06
CA TYR A 209 5.13 -12.74 14.71
C TYR A 209 5.70 -13.21 16.06
N ASN A 210 4.96 -14.04 16.80
CA ASN A 210 5.29 -14.41 18.18
C ASN A 210 5.76 -15.86 18.32
N GLU A 211 5.11 -16.82 17.64
CA GLU A 211 5.54 -18.24 17.72
C GLU A 211 6.79 -18.49 16.85
N CYS A 212 6.91 -17.76 15.75
CA CYS A 212 8.14 -17.71 14.98
C CYS A 212 9.08 -16.59 15.46
N PRO A 213 10.41 -16.74 15.34
CA PRO A 213 11.38 -15.76 15.84
C PRO A 213 11.49 -14.52 14.91
N PHE A 214 10.36 -13.89 14.60
CA PHE A 214 10.18 -12.85 13.59
C PHE A 214 9.67 -11.54 14.20
N HIS A 215 10.39 -10.99 15.19
CA HIS A 215 10.00 -9.71 15.78
C HIS A 215 10.32 -8.50 14.88
N THR A 216 11.34 -8.64 14.02
CA THR A 216 11.74 -7.64 13.02
C THR A 216 11.89 -8.29 11.65
N LEU A 217 11.82 -7.48 10.59
CA LEU A 217 12.04 -8.00 9.23
C LEU A 217 13.46 -8.57 9.07
N GLU A 218 14.45 -7.96 9.74
CA GLU A 218 15.82 -8.50 9.83
C GLU A 218 15.84 -9.92 10.41
N ALA A 219 15.15 -10.13 11.54
CA ALA A 219 15.08 -11.45 12.17
C ALA A 219 14.38 -12.48 11.28
N MET A 220 13.30 -12.07 10.59
CA MET A 220 12.64 -12.95 9.62
C MET A 220 13.55 -13.31 8.44
N ALA A 221 14.27 -12.33 7.87
CA ALA A 221 15.20 -12.58 6.78
C ALA A 221 16.29 -13.57 7.21
N GLN A 222 16.93 -13.35 8.36
CA GLN A 222 18.01 -14.21 8.86
C GLN A 222 17.53 -15.59 9.30
N ASN A 223 16.43 -15.66 10.07
CA ASN A 223 15.99 -16.91 10.71
C ASN A 223 15.02 -17.72 9.84
N GLY A 224 14.16 -17.05 9.06
CA GLY A 224 13.07 -17.66 8.30
C GLY A 224 13.38 -17.87 6.82
N LEU A 225 14.02 -16.90 6.16
CA LEU A 225 14.27 -16.96 4.71
C LEU A 225 15.63 -17.58 4.34
N THR A 226 16.57 -17.70 5.27
CA THR A 226 17.84 -18.40 4.99
C THR A 226 17.76 -19.89 5.29
N VAL A 227 18.43 -20.69 4.46
CA VAL A 227 18.61 -22.13 4.70
C VAL A 227 19.28 -22.40 6.06
N LYS A 228 20.19 -21.51 6.48
CA LYS A 228 20.94 -21.61 7.75
C LYS A 228 20.19 -21.00 8.94
N GLY A 229 19.00 -20.46 8.72
CA GLY A 229 18.20 -19.83 9.74
C GLY A 229 17.81 -20.80 10.86
N THR A 230 17.67 -20.26 12.06
CA THR A 230 17.40 -21.04 13.29
C THR A 230 15.91 -21.28 13.52
N ALA A 231 15.02 -20.69 12.73
CA ALA A 231 13.59 -20.92 12.84
C ALA A 231 13.23 -22.39 12.52
N SER A 232 12.09 -22.85 13.04
CA SER A 232 11.57 -24.17 12.70
C SER A 232 11.25 -24.27 11.19
N GLU A 233 11.20 -25.48 10.64
CA GLU A 233 10.86 -25.66 9.21
C GLU A 233 9.46 -25.14 8.88
N TYR A 234 8.53 -25.22 9.84
CA TYR A 234 7.21 -24.57 9.73
C TYR A 234 7.36 -23.05 9.57
N CYS A 235 8.10 -22.40 10.47
CA CYS A 235 8.32 -20.95 10.41
C CYS A 235 9.03 -20.50 9.13
N LYS A 236 9.98 -21.30 8.62
CA LYS A 236 10.63 -21.03 7.34
C LYS A 236 9.63 -21.12 6.19
N SER A 237 8.79 -22.15 6.17
CA SER A 237 7.74 -22.30 5.14
C SER A 237 6.83 -21.08 5.12
N ILE A 238 6.23 -20.72 6.25
CA ILE A 238 5.30 -19.58 6.30
C ILE A 238 5.98 -18.25 5.95
N ALA A 239 7.26 -18.06 6.31
CA ALA A 239 8.00 -16.86 5.92
C ALA A 239 8.19 -16.77 4.39
N HIS A 240 8.59 -17.87 3.75
CA HIS A 240 8.72 -17.93 2.29
C HIS A 240 7.36 -17.76 1.60
N ASP A 241 6.34 -18.44 2.10
CA ASP A 241 5.00 -18.44 1.49
C ASP A 241 4.32 -17.08 1.64
N ALA A 242 4.51 -16.41 2.78
CA ALA A 242 3.98 -15.06 3.00
C ALA A 242 4.67 -14.04 2.08
N VAL A 243 6.01 -14.02 1.99
CA VAL A 243 6.73 -13.10 1.06
C VAL A 243 6.34 -13.31 -0.40
N ARG A 244 6.04 -14.55 -0.79
CA ARG A 244 5.53 -14.90 -2.13
C ARG A 244 4.05 -14.59 -2.34
N GLY A 245 3.32 -14.23 -1.27
CA GLY A 245 1.89 -13.93 -1.29
C GLY A 245 1.03 -15.15 -1.60
N ILE A 246 1.46 -16.34 -1.16
CA ILE A 246 0.77 -17.63 -1.39
C ILE A 246 0.26 -18.30 -0.11
N SER A 247 0.54 -17.73 1.06
CA SER A 247 -0.04 -18.16 2.34
C SER A 247 -1.07 -17.15 2.83
N ASP A 248 -2.27 -17.62 3.14
CA ASP A 248 -3.24 -16.89 3.95
C ASP A 248 -2.83 -16.88 5.43
N GLU A 249 -2.06 -17.89 5.87
CA GLU A 249 -1.38 -17.91 7.17
C GLU A 249 -0.23 -16.88 7.19
N GLY A 250 -0.53 -15.65 7.61
CA GLY A 250 0.46 -14.59 7.81
C GLY A 250 -0.08 -13.17 7.65
N PRO A 251 0.81 -12.17 7.49
CA PRO A 251 0.43 -10.78 7.26
C PRO A 251 -0.44 -10.62 6.01
N SER A 252 -1.69 -10.19 6.18
CA SER A 252 -2.63 -9.99 5.07
C SER A 252 -2.11 -9.04 3.98
N HIS A 253 -1.27 -8.06 4.31
CA HIS A 253 -0.65 -7.18 3.29
C HIS A 253 0.38 -7.90 2.41
N TRP A 254 0.93 -9.02 2.86
CA TRP A 254 1.78 -9.88 2.06
C TRP A 254 1.00 -10.87 1.23
N TRP A 255 -0.10 -11.40 1.77
CA TRP A 255 -1.08 -12.12 0.95
C TRP A 255 -1.46 -11.24 -0.25
N PHE A 256 -1.90 -10.01 -0.07
CA PHE A 256 -2.21 -9.12 -1.20
C PHE A 256 -0.97 -8.39 -1.76
N ASN A 257 -0.04 -9.14 -2.36
CA ASN A 257 1.18 -8.63 -3.01
C ASN A 257 0.97 -7.96 -4.38
N LEU A 258 2.02 -7.39 -4.97
CA LEU A 258 1.92 -6.72 -6.27
C LEU A 258 1.51 -7.68 -7.38
N ALA A 259 1.97 -8.94 -7.32
CA ALA A 259 1.53 -9.99 -8.25
C ALA A 259 0.01 -10.19 -8.22
N TYR A 260 -0.64 -10.11 -7.05
CA TYR A 260 -2.09 -10.17 -6.94
C TYR A 260 -2.77 -9.00 -7.67
N TYR A 261 -2.37 -7.75 -7.41
CA TYR A 261 -2.99 -6.59 -8.04
C TYR A 261 -2.75 -6.56 -9.56
N TYR A 262 -1.56 -6.94 -10.02
CA TYR A 262 -1.25 -7.05 -11.44
C TYR A 262 -2.04 -8.18 -12.11
N GLN A 263 -2.11 -9.33 -11.43
CA GLN A 263 -2.93 -10.52 -11.72
C GLN A 263 -4.41 -10.18 -11.98
N ALA A 264 -4.91 -9.25 -11.17
CA ALA A 264 -6.31 -8.97 -10.96
C ALA A 264 -6.85 -7.84 -11.85
N ILE A 265 -6.15 -7.40 -12.89
CA ILE A 265 -6.65 -6.42 -13.86
C ILE A 265 -6.64 -6.98 -15.28
N PRO A 266 -7.48 -6.47 -16.21
CA PRO A 266 -7.43 -6.90 -17.60
C PRO A 266 -6.04 -6.66 -18.23
N ASN A 267 -5.54 -7.61 -19.01
CA ASN A 267 -4.18 -7.57 -19.58
C ASN A 267 -3.97 -6.41 -20.56
N ASP A 268 -5.03 -5.95 -21.24
CA ASP A 268 -5.00 -4.91 -22.26
C ASP A 268 -5.30 -3.50 -21.70
N ILE A 269 -5.53 -3.37 -20.40
CA ILE A 269 -5.86 -2.09 -19.79
C ILE A 269 -4.64 -1.20 -19.58
N GLU A 270 -4.87 0.11 -19.68
CA GLU A 270 -3.86 1.13 -19.43
C GLU A 270 -3.62 1.29 -17.93
N ILE A 271 -2.35 1.35 -17.54
CA ILE A 271 -1.92 1.50 -16.16
C ILE A 271 -1.34 2.90 -15.96
N ILE A 272 -1.67 3.52 -14.85
CA ILE A 272 -1.03 4.74 -14.34
C ILE A 272 -0.31 4.36 -13.04
N VAL A 273 0.86 4.92 -12.77
CA VAL A 273 1.68 4.58 -11.60
C VAL A 273 2.06 5.83 -10.80
N LEU A 274 1.92 5.76 -9.48
CA LEU A 274 2.56 6.68 -8.53
C LEU A 274 3.62 5.89 -7.76
N ARG A 275 4.88 6.28 -7.88
CA ARG A 275 5.99 5.70 -7.12
C ARG A 275 6.14 6.47 -5.82
N ASN A 276 6.19 5.77 -4.69
CA ASN A 276 6.30 6.39 -3.38
C ASN A 276 7.59 7.21 -3.22
N GLU A 277 8.67 6.81 -3.90
CA GLU A 277 9.96 7.47 -3.91
C GLU A 277 9.92 8.80 -4.69
N HIS A 278 8.99 8.92 -5.65
CA HIS A 278 8.85 10.04 -6.58
C HIS A 278 7.44 10.64 -6.58
N LEU A 279 6.73 10.54 -5.44
CA LEU A 279 5.28 10.79 -5.37
C LEU A 279 4.88 12.18 -5.85
N VAL A 280 5.67 13.21 -5.53
CA VAL A 280 5.39 14.59 -5.96
C VAL A 280 5.45 14.75 -7.47
N GLU A 281 6.48 14.17 -8.10
CA GLU A 281 6.67 14.22 -9.55
C GLU A 281 5.54 13.45 -10.25
N ASP A 282 5.33 12.19 -9.84
CA ASP A 282 4.35 11.31 -10.48
C ASP A 282 2.93 11.85 -10.32
N TRP A 283 2.57 12.41 -9.16
CA TRP A 283 1.28 13.05 -8.96
C TRP A 283 1.04 14.19 -9.95
N ASN A 284 2.01 15.09 -10.08
CA ASN A 284 1.90 16.24 -10.98
C ASN A 284 1.85 15.82 -12.46
N ASN A 285 2.59 14.76 -12.84
CA ASN A 285 2.52 14.20 -14.19
C ASN A 285 1.14 13.59 -14.49
N VAL A 286 0.55 12.88 -13.52
CA VAL A 286 -0.79 12.31 -13.67
C VAL A 286 -1.86 13.39 -13.72
N GLU A 287 -1.75 14.42 -12.88
CA GLU A 287 -2.63 15.59 -12.95
C GLU A 287 -2.62 16.23 -14.34
N GLU A 288 -1.42 16.50 -14.88
CA GLU A 288 -1.29 17.04 -16.24
C GLU A 288 -1.88 16.10 -17.31
N MET A 289 -1.59 14.80 -17.22
CA MET A 289 -2.11 13.78 -18.15
C MET A 289 -3.64 13.75 -18.17
N LEU A 290 -4.28 14.03 -17.03
CA LEU A 290 -5.74 14.08 -16.88
C LEU A 290 -6.35 15.43 -17.25
N GLY A 291 -5.56 16.38 -17.75
CA GLY A 291 -5.98 17.74 -18.12
C GLY A 291 -6.03 18.72 -16.93
N GLY A 292 -5.40 18.36 -15.82
CA GLY A 292 -5.22 19.17 -14.63
C GLY A 292 -4.08 20.19 -14.78
N ARG A 293 -3.64 20.76 -13.66
CA ARG A 293 -2.52 21.72 -13.61
C ARG A 293 -1.25 21.00 -13.18
N LYS A 294 -0.10 21.47 -13.67
CA LYS A 294 1.21 21.09 -13.11
C LYS A 294 1.40 21.71 -11.72
N ASP A 295 2.33 21.14 -10.95
CA ASP A 295 2.83 21.68 -9.68
C ASP A 295 1.75 21.92 -8.62
N ILE A 296 0.67 21.12 -8.63
CA ILE A 296 -0.38 21.17 -7.60
C ILE A 296 0.17 20.63 -6.29
N LEU A 297 0.85 19.49 -6.35
CA LEU A 297 1.47 18.88 -5.19
C LEU A 297 2.90 19.36 -5.06
N ASN A 298 3.30 19.73 -3.84
CA ASN A 298 4.70 20.00 -3.51
C ASN A 298 5.10 19.21 -2.26
N GLN A 299 6.42 19.03 -2.05
CA GLN A 299 6.95 18.26 -0.93
C GLN A 299 6.58 18.81 0.46
N THR A 300 6.32 20.11 0.58
CA THR A 300 5.89 20.78 1.82
C THR A 300 4.43 20.51 2.17
N LEU A 301 3.60 20.14 1.18
CA LEU A 301 2.19 19.78 1.36
C LEU A 301 2.02 18.32 1.79
N LEU A 302 2.99 17.46 1.46
CA LEU A 302 2.98 16.08 1.92
C LEU A 302 3.19 16.01 3.45
N PRO A 303 2.31 15.32 4.19
CA PRO A 303 2.50 15.07 5.61
C PRO A 303 3.84 14.39 5.83
N LYS A 304 4.74 15.07 6.56
CA LYS A 304 6.03 14.49 6.95
C LYS A 304 5.91 13.38 7.99
N ARG A 305 4.69 13.13 8.50
CA ARG A 305 4.43 12.12 9.53
C ARG A 305 3.78 10.91 8.88
N ASN A 306 4.59 9.88 8.64
CA ASN A 306 4.06 8.53 8.53
C ASN A 306 3.24 8.23 9.80
N ALA A 307 2.14 7.50 9.64
CA ALA A 307 1.19 7.25 10.72
C ALA A 307 1.82 6.60 11.97
N ASN A 308 2.99 5.98 11.84
CA ASN A 308 3.72 5.34 12.93
C ASN A 308 4.57 6.41 13.62
N LYS A 309 4.03 7.03 14.67
CA LYS A 309 4.68 8.12 15.42
C LYS A 309 5.95 7.66 16.15
N GLU A 310 6.17 6.35 16.26
CA GLU A 310 7.24 5.71 17.01
C GLU A 310 7.70 4.46 16.25
N VAL A 311 8.33 4.64 15.09
CA VAL A 311 9.02 3.51 14.44
C VAL A 311 10.33 3.28 15.20
N ASP A 312 10.50 2.10 15.79
CA ASP A 312 11.76 1.72 16.41
C ASP A 312 12.85 1.73 15.32
N PRO A 313 14.03 2.34 15.53
CA PRO A 313 15.14 2.22 14.57
C PRO A 313 15.44 0.78 14.13
N ASP A 314 15.19 -0.20 15.01
CA ASP A 314 15.38 -1.62 14.72
C ASP A 314 14.34 -2.14 13.69
N ASP A 315 13.15 -1.52 13.59
CA ASP A 315 12.13 -1.85 12.58
C ASP A 315 12.51 -1.38 11.16
N LEU A 316 13.48 -0.46 11.08
CA LEU A 316 14.00 0.08 9.83
C LEU A 316 15.27 -0.63 9.38
N PHE A 317 15.95 -1.31 10.29
CA PHE A 317 17.24 -1.94 10.04
C PHE A 317 17.09 -3.22 9.23
N ILE A 318 17.88 -3.33 8.15
CA ILE A 318 18.05 -4.53 7.34
C ILE A 318 19.54 -4.58 6.95
N SER A 319 20.24 -5.65 7.33
CA SER A 319 21.63 -5.86 6.96
C SER A 319 21.80 -6.08 5.45
N ASP A 320 23.00 -5.86 4.91
CA ASP A 320 23.24 -6.12 3.48
C ASP A 320 23.05 -7.62 3.16
N GLU A 321 23.41 -8.52 4.09
CA GLU A 321 23.15 -9.95 3.96
C GLU A 321 21.65 -10.27 3.91
N SER A 322 20.85 -9.71 4.83
CA SER A 322 19.39 -9.86 4.81
C SER A 322 18.78 -9.28 3.55
N ARG A 323 19.32 -8.16 3.05
CA ARG A 323 18.83 -7.53 1.83
C ARG A 323 18.95 -8.49 0.64
N VAL A 324 20.09 -9.15 0.47
CA VAL A 324 20.30 -10.16 -0.58
C VAL A 324 19.28 -11.30 -0.46
N VAL A 325 19.05 -11.80 0.76
CA VAL A 325 18.09 -12.88 1.02
C VAL A 325 16.66 -12.44 0.68
N LEU A 326 16.28 -11.22 1.09
CA LEU A 326 14.98 -10.65 0.78
C LEU A 326 14.79 -10.44 -0.72
N CYS A 327 15.79 -9.91 -1.44
CA CYS A 327 15.73 -9.74 -2.89
C CYS A 327 15.47 -11.07 -3.59
N GLN A 328 16.19 -12.13 -3.19
CA GLN A 328 15.98 -13.47 -3.75
C GLN A 328 14.56 -13.97 -3.49
N ALA A 329 14.05 -13.84 -2.25
CA ALA A 329 12.69 -14.25 -1.89
C ALA A 329 11.60 -13.42 -2.59
N LEU A 330 11.87 -12.13 -2.82
CA LEU A 330 11.00 -11.17 -3.49
C LEU A 330 11.17 -11.16 -5.02
N CYS A 331 11.97 -12.06 -5.60
CA CYS A 331 12.30 -11.98 -7.02
C CYS A 331 11.05 -11.85 -7.92
N ASN A 332 10.02 -12.67 -7.69
CA ASN A 332 8.79 -12.60 -8.47
C ASN A 332 8.05 -11.26 -8.30
N GLU A 333 7.99 -10.72 -7.09
CA GLU A 333 7.44 -9.39 -6.82
C GLU A 333 8.24 -8.30 -7.56
N ILE A 334 9.57 -8.42 -7.59
CA ILE A 334 10.48 -7.52 -8.32
C ILE A 334 10.21 -7.57 -9.83
N GLN A 335 10.01 -8.77 -10.41
CA GLN A 335 9.68 -8.88 -11.83
C GLN A 335 8.33 -8.23 -12.16
N VAL A 336 7.33 -8.38 -11.29
CA VAL A 336 6.04 -7.68 -11.45
C VAL A 336 6.22 -6.16 -11.31
N TYR A 337 7.04 -5.69 -10.37
CA TYR A 337 7.36 -4.27 -10.21
C TYR A 337 7.99 -3.68 -11.49
N LYS A 338 8.98 -4.37 -12.07
CA LYS A 338 9.60 -3.98 -13.36
C LYS A 338 8.56 -3.89 -14.47
N GLU A 339 7.64 -4.84 -14.53
CA GLU A 339 6.60 -4.89 -15.56
C GLU A 339 5.54 -3.78 -15.37
N VAL A 340 5.11 -3.50 -14.14
CA VAL A 340 4.19 -2.39 -13.82
C VAL A 340 4.81 -1.06 -14.24
N LEU A 341 6.08 -0.82 -13.94
CA LEU A 341 6.80 0.39 -14.36
C LEU A 341 6.83 0.54 -15.88
N ARG A 342 7.17 -0.53 -16.61
CA ARG A 342 7.26 -0.50 -18.08
C ARG A 342 5.90 -0.30 -18.76
N ARG A 343 4.82 -0.76 -18.14
CA ARG A 343 3.44 -0.58 -18.66
C ARG A 343 2.83 0.78 -18.32
N ALA A 344 3.41 1.53 -17.39
CA ALA A 344 2.87 2.81 -16.92
C ALA A 344 2.78 3.83 -18.06
N LYS A 345 1.61 4.44 -18.24
CA LYS A 345 1.36 5.46 -19.28
C LYS A 345 1.91 6.84 -18.93
N ASN A 346 2.06 7.13 -17.65
CA ASN A 346 2.48 8.43 -17.14
C ASN A 346 3.98 8.52 -16.83
N LEU A 347 4.73 7.44 -17.03
CA LEU A 347 6.18 7.41 -16.85
C LEU A 347 6.88 7.39 -18.21
N ASP A 348 7.90 8.21 -18.37
CA ASP A 348 8.80 8.13 -19.53
C ASP A 348 9.93 7.11 -19.31
N GLU A 349 10.72 6.85 -20.35
CA GLU A 349 11.83 5.89 -20.30
C GLU A 349 12.89 6.28 -19.24
N ALA A 350 13.18 7.57 -19.07
CA ALA A 350 14.17 8.04 -18.10
C ALA A 350 13.67 7.85 -16.66
N GLN A 351 12.39 8.07 -16.40
CA GLN A 351 11.77 7.82 -15.11
C GLN A 351 11.74 6.33 -14.77
N VAL A 352 11.41 5.47 -15.75
CA VAL A 352 11.47 4.01 -15.57
C VAL A 352 12.91 3.58 -15.24
N LEU A 353 13.90 4.05 -16.01
CA LEU A 353 15.31 3.76 -15.75
C LEU A 353 15.77 4.24 -14.38
N THR A 354 15.32 5.41 -13.93
CA THR A 354 15.63 5.93 -12.59
C THR A 354 15.18 4.95 -11.49
N SER A 355 13.97 4.42 -11.59
CA SER A 355 13.47 3.42 -10.64
C SER A 355 14.18 2.06 -10.73
N LEU A 356 14.62 1.67 -11.93
CA LEU A 356 15.43 0.46 -12.10
C LEU A 356 16.85 0.63 -11.56
N ASP A 357 17.43 1.82 -11.66
CA ASP A 357 18.74 2.14 -11.08
C ASP A 357 18.66 2.18 -9.53
N GLU A 358 17.58 2.70 -8.97
CA GLU A 358 17.32 2.64 -7.52
C GLU A 358 17.17 1.20 -7.05
N LEU A 359 16.39 0.38 -7.77
CA LEU A 359 16.27 -1.05 -7.52
C LEU A 359 17.61 -1.78 -7.67
N MET A 360 18.48 -1.38 -8.60
CA MET A 360 19.82 -1.96 -8.77
C MET A 360 20.69 -1.74 -7.53
N VAL A 361 20.51 -0.62 -6.82
CA VAL A 361 21.24 -0.35 -5.57
C VAL A 361 20.79 -1.29 -4.45
N SER A 362 19.49 -1.63 -4.39
CA SER A 362 18.93 -2.48 -3.34
C SER A 362 19.04 -3.97 -3.66
N CYS A 363 18.73 -4.37 -4.90
CA CYS A 363 18.68 -5.75 -5.41
C CYS A 363 19.40 -5.87 -6.77
N PRO A 364 20.74 -5.82 -6.81
CA PRO A 364 21.50 -5.72 -8.06
C PRO A 364 21.31 -6.90 -9.01
N LYS A 365 21.13 -8.12 -8.48
CA LYS A 365 20.94 -9.30 -9.31
C LYS A 365 19.55 -9.30 -9.94
N GLU A 366 18.51 -9.14 -9.12
CA GLU A 366 17.11 -9.20 -9.53
C GLU A 366 16.69 -8.01 -10.40
N ALA A 367 17.37 -6.85 -10.26
CA ALA A 367 17.19 -5.71 -11.14
C ALA A 367 17.58 -6.04 -12.60
N VAL A 368 18.69 -6.78 -12.79
CA VAL A 368 19.20 -7.18 -14.11
C VAL A 368 18.47 -8.40 -14.66
N ASP A 369 18.22 -9.40 -13.81
CA ASP A 369 17.60 -10.66 -14.24
C ASP A 369 16.17 -10.42 -14.75
N ASP A 370 15.81 -11.08 -15.85
CA ASP A 370 14.48 -11.02 -16.46
C ASP A 370 13.55 -12.17 -16.00
N SER A 371 14.03 -13.04 -15.13
CA SER A 371 13.30 -14.20 -14.61
C SER A 371 13.84 -14.64 -13.26
N CYS A 372 13.01 -15.35 -12.49
CA CYS A 372 13.36 -15.93 -11.21
C CYS A 372 13.70 -17.42 -11.31
N GLU A 373 14.40 -17.94 -10.31
CA GLU A 373 14.64 -19.38 -10.18
C GLU A 373 13.34 -20.12 -9.84
N ASP A 374 12.55 -19.55 -8.94
CA ASP A 374 11.20 -20.04 -8.63
C ASP A 374 10.20 -19.55 -9.68
N GLU A 375 9.28 -20.42 -10.08
CA GLU A 375 8.16 -20.03 -10.95
C GLU A 375 7.24 -19.01 -10.25
N MET A 376 6.62 -18.13 -11.04
CA MET A 376 5.57 -17.23 -10.55
C MET A 376 4.43 -18.07 -9.98
N PRO A 377 3.97 -17.84 -8.73
CA PRO A 377 2.89 -18.61 -8.17
C PRO A 377 1.58 -18.49 -8.96
N ASP A 378 0.88 -19.62 -9.10
CA ASP A 378 -0.49 -19.63 -9.61
C ASP A 378 -1.44 -19.14 -8.51
N ILE A 379 -1.96 -17.91 -8.69
CA ILE A 379 -2.91 -17.27 -7.77
C ILE A 379 -4.35 -17.31 -8.29
N THR A 380 -4.66 -18.21 -9.23
CA THR A 380 -5.98 -18.27 -9.87
C THR A 380 -7.11 -18.42 -8.85
N ASP A 381 -6.96 -19.29 -7.85
CA ASP A 381 -8.02 -19.52 -6.86
C ASP A 381 -8.17 -18.34 -5.90
N LYS A 382 -7.06 -17.75 -5.47
CA LYS A 382 -7.05 -16.49 -4.71
C LYS A 382 -7.74 -15.35 -5.46
N LEU A 383 -7.55 -15.23 -6.79
CA LEU A 383 -8.27 -14.26 -7.61
C LEU A 383 -9.77 -14.56 -7.66
N LYS A 384 -10.18 -15.83 -7.77
CA LYS A 384 -11.60 -16.20 -7.76
C LYS A 384 -12.28 -15.83 -6.45
N GLU A 385 -11.64 -16.13 -5.34
CA GLU A 385 -12.15 -15.89 -4.00
C GLU A 385 -12.28 -14.40 -3.69
N ASN A 386 -11.27 -13.61 -4.04
CA ASN A 386 -11.17 -12.21 -3.59
C ASN A 386 -11.67 -11.18 -4.61
N ARG A 387 -11.71 -11.51 -5.92
CA ARG A 387 -12.28 -10.62 -6.96
C ARG A 387 -13.75 -10.92 -7.26
N GLY A 388 -14.26 -12.05 -6.78
CA GLY A 388 -15.65 -12.45 -7.03
C GLY A 388 -15.89 -13.05 -8.42
N TYR A 389 -14.86 -13.59 -9.08
CA TYR A 389 -14.98 -14.28 -10.36
C TYR A 389 -15.76 -15.62 -10.30
N ALA A 390 -16.20 -16.02 -9.11
CA ALA A 390 -16.76 -17.34 -8.86
C ALA A 390 -18.00 -17.72 -9.70
N ASN A 391 -18.68 -16.78 -10.37
CA ASN A 391 -20.02 -17.07 -10.91
C ASN A 391 -20.22 -16.90 -12.43
N GLU A 392 -19.22 -16.51 -13.24
CA GLU A 392 -19.49 -16.29 -14.68
C GLU A 392 -19.69 -17.58 -15.51
N ASN A 393 -19.33 -18.74 -14.97
CA ASN A 393 -19.55 -20.04 -15.62
C ASN A 393 -20.83 -20.77 -15.17
N GLU A 394 -21.61 -20.23 -14.24
CA GLU A 394 -22.91 -20.82 -13.86
C GLU A 394 -24.11 -20.22 -14.62
N ASP A 395 -23.91 -19.10 -15.33
CA ASP A 395 -24.96 -18.40 -16.09
C ASP A 395 -24.80 -18.47 -17.64
N ARG A 396 -23.93 -19.36 -18.15
CA ARG A 396 -23.85 -19.72 -19.59
C ARG A 396 -24.26 -21.17 -19.81
#